data_AF-D9ZEY3-F1
#
_entry.id   AF-D9ZEY3-F1
#
_cell.length_a   1.000
_cell.length_b   1.000
_cell.length_c   1.000
_cell.angle_alpha   90.00
_cell.angle_beta   90.00
_cell.angle_gamma   90.00
#
_symmetry.space_group_name_H-M   'P 1'
#
loop_
_entity.id
_entity.type
_entity.pdbx_description
1 polymer ?
#
loop_
_entity_poly.entity_id
_entity_poly.type
_entity_poly.pdbx_seq_one_letter_code
_entity_poly.pdbx_strand_id
1 'polypeptide(L)'
;MDKAGTMVAGGVMLLILCVLPAGMSRSAWLAAGVSCLCVYAWHMDWTDKFRLLWQQQRQRVVMVVVGGFCVLLLAGYLLFVLKPDSARGRLFMWKITCRAIAEKPLTGYGIHNFAAAYGNAQETYFAAGDYEPWEERVAGSPEYAFNEYLQAAVELGIPLAVCLLVVVVLCLYRGVRKGRYGICGAILSLMIFSFSSYPLQLPVFIVTFGGLLVACLSGADRWQWLGLAVSVGIIGGFRLKNDLQVEQACREWMNARVLYSAGAYQSAEKEYGRLYPLLRDRASFLFEYGHGLHKQQQFGKSNRILKEALQRSCDPMILNVIGKNYQQMGDCLSAEDWFIRSTHRLPGRIYPYYLLAKLYAEPGFRQPDKFEKMKRMVLTKEPKVHSTAIRQMREEIKKIQLIFVHIKKDE
;
A
#
# COMPACT_ATOMS: atom_id res chain seq x y z
N MET A 1 28.13 32.69 -8.53
CA MET A 1 26.76 32.61 -7.98
C MET A 1 26.39 34.00 -7.49
N ASP A 2 25.30 34.56 -7.99
CA ASP A 2 24.85 35.90 -7.59
C ASP A 2 24.28 35.88 -6.16
N LYS A 3 24.41 36.99 -5.42
CA LYS A 3 23.93 37.11 -4.03
C LYS A 3 22.47 36.66 -3.85
N ALA A 4 21.62 36.95 -4.83
CA ALA A 4 20.22 36.52 -4.85
C ALA A 4 20.08 34.98 -4.89
N GLY A 5 20.91 34.29 -5.69
CA GLY A 5 20.91 32.82 -5.76
C GLY A 5 21.32 32.17 -4.45
N THR A 6 22.31 32.75 -3.75
CA THR A 6 22.74 32.26 -2.43
C THR A 6 21.67 32.47 -1.36
N MET A 7 20.97 33.61 -1.37
CA MET A 7 19.86 33.86 -0.44
C MET A 7 18.69 32.90 -0.65
N VAL A 8 18.32 32.63 -1.90
CA VAL A 8 17.26 31.65 -2.23
C VAL A 8 17.66 30.24 -1.80
N ALA A 9 18.90 29.81 -2.09
CA ALA A 9 19.40 28.51 -1.67
C ALA A 9 19.42 28.37 -0.13
N GLY A 10 19.84 29.41 0.59
CA GLY A 10 19.82 29.45 2.05
C GLY A 10 18.40 29.35 2.63
N GLY A 11 17.44 30.06 2.03
CA GLY A 11 16.03 29.97 2.41
C GLY A 11 15.44 28.56 2.19
N VAL A 12 15.72 27.94 1.04
CA VAL A 12 15.29 26.57 0.75
C VAL A 12 15.92 25.57 1.73
N MET A 13 17.21 25.72 2.05
CA MET A 13 17.88 24.87 3.02
C MET A 13 17.24 24.95 4.41
N LEU A 14 16.89 26.17 4.84
CA LEU A 14 16.23 26.39 6.14
C LEU A 14 14.83 25.76 6.18
N LEU A 15 14.04 25.90 5.11
CA LEU A 15 12.74 25.23 5.01
C LEU A 15 12.86 23.71 5.06
N ILE A 16 13.83 23.11 4.37
CA ILE A 16 14.09 21.67 4.41
C ILE A 16 14.44 21.24 5.83
N LEU A 17 15.32 21.99 6.52
CA LEU A 17 15.70 21.69 7.90
C LEU A 17 14.53 21.84 8.89
N CYS A 18 13.50 22.62 8.59
CA CYS A 18 12.28 22.70 9.40
C CYS A 18 11.29 21.56 9.10
N VAL A 19 11.07 21.24 7.82
CA VAL A 19 10.04 20.26 7.40
C VAL A 19 10.49 18.82 7.63
N LEU A 20 11.76 18.52 7.40
CA LEU A 20 12.26 17.15 7.39
C LEU A 20 12.28 16.50 8.80
N PRO A 21 12.62 17.21 9.90
CA PRO A 21 12.38 16.72 11.25
C PRO A 21 10.90 16.55 11.58
N ALA A 22 10.05 17.51 11.19
CA ALA A 22 8.61 17.46 11.44
C ALA A 22 7.93 16.27 10.75
N GLY A 23 8.41 15.90 9.56
CA GLY A 23 7.91 14.75 8.82
C GLY A 23 8.28 13.38 9.41
N MET A 24 9.24 13.32 10.36
CA MET A 24 9.72 12.09 11.03
C MET A 24 10.02 10.91 10.08
N SER A 25 10.33 11.18 8.81
CA SER A 25 10.47 10.16 7.78
C SER A 25 11.92 9.69 7.67
N ARG A 26 12.20 8.51 8.22
CA ARG A 26 13.52 7.85 8.15
C ARG A 26 14.04 7.74 6.71
N SER A 27 13.16 7.39 5.79
CA SER A 27 13.45 7.27 4.36
C SER A 27 13.83 8.60 3.73
N ALA A 28 13.19 9.71 4.15
CA ALA A 28 13.52 11.04 3.64
C ALA A 28 14.90 11.52 4.12
N TRP A 29 15.24 11.27 5.39
CA TRP A 29 16.57 11.57 5.94
C TRP A 29 17.67 10.82 5.19
N LEU A 30 17.48 9.52 4.95
CA LEU A 30 18.44 8.70 4.19
C LEU A 30 18.58 9.18 2.75
N ALA A 31 17.46 9.46 2.07
CA ALA A 31 17.46 9.97 0.71
C ALA A 31 18.19 11.32 0.59
N ALA A 32 17.91 12.27 1.48
CA ALA A 32 18.56 13.58 1.51
C ALA A 32 20.07 13.47 1.81
N GLY A 33 20.45 12.71 2.85
CA GLY A 33 21.86 12.57 3.25
C GLY A 33 22.71 11.91 2.16
N VAL A 34 22.25 10.77 1.62
CA VAL A 34 22.98 10.04 0.58
C VAL A 34 23.06 10.85 -0.71
N SER A 35 21.96 11.47 -1.14
CA SER A 35 21.97 12.26 -2.38
C SER A 35 22.86 13.50 -2.28
N CYS A 36 22.83 14.24 -1.16
CA CYS A 36 23.73 15.37 -0.93
C CYS A 36 25.20 14.93 -0.93
N LEU A 37 25.53 13.81 -0.28
CA LEU A 37 26.88 13.25 -0.27
C LEU A 37 27.34 12.89 -1.69
N CYS A 38 26.48 12.25 -2.49
CA CYS A 38 26.79 11.93 -3.88
C CYS A 38 27.01 13.18 -4.74
N VAL A 39 26.18 14.21 -4.57
CA VAL A 39 26.36 15.50 -5.28
C VAL A 39 27.67 16.16 -4.90
N TYR A 40 28.00 16.19 -3.61
CA TYR A 40 29.27 16.71 -3.12
C TYR A 40 30.46 15.91 -3.70
N ALA A 41 30.35 14.59 -3.74
CA ALA A 41 31.37 13.71 -4.31
C ALA A 41 31.60 13.97 -5.81
N TRP A 42 30.53 14.17 -6.58
CA TRP A 42 30.64 14.53 -8.00
C TRP A 42 31.23 15.92 -8.21
N HIS A 43 30.93 16.90 -7.35
CA HIS A 43 31.51 18.25 -7.46
C HIS A 43 33.01 18.30 -7.13
N MET A 44 33.48 17.45 -6.22
CA MET A 44 34.86 17.47 -5.75
C MET A 44 35.80 16.53 -6.50
N ASP A 45 35.32 15.88 -7.57
CA ASP A 45 35.98 14.79 -8.29
C ASP A 45 36.60 13.78 -7.32
N TRP A 46 35.77 13.36 -6.35
CA TRP A 46 36.22 12.54 -5.24
C TRP A 46 36.83 11.22 -5.71
N THR A 47 36.51 10.74 -6.91
CA THR A 47 37.11 9.56 -7.51
C THR A 47 38.63 9.64 -7.62
N ASP A 48 39.17 10.80 -8.01
CA ASP A 48 40.61 10.97 -8.21
C ASP A 48 41.32 11.25 -6.88
N LYS A 49 40.69 12.06 -6.01
CA LYS A 49 41.18 12.30 -4.66
C LYS A 49 41.15 11.05 -3.78
N PHE A 50 40.08 10.25 -3.88
CA PHE A 50 39.94 8.98 -3.16
C PHE A 50 40.93 7.96 -3.68
N ARG A 51 41.16 7.88 -5.01
CA ARG A 51 42.21 7.03 -5.59
C ARG A 51 43.59 7.41 -5.03
N LEU A 52 43.90 8.70 -4.94
CA LEU A 52 45.15 9.20 -4.39
C LEU A 52 45.28 8.92 -2.88
N LEU A 53 44.24 9.20 -2.10
CA LEU A 53 44.19 8.92 -0.65
C LEU A 53 44.25 7.42 -0.35
N TRP A 54 43.63 6.59 -1.19
CA TRP A 54 43.70 5.13 -1.08
C TRP A 54 45.11 4.61 -1.31
N GLN A 55 45.84 5.18 -2.28
CA GLN A 55 47.24 4.83 -2.54
C GLN A 55 48.18 5.30 -1.43
N GLN A 56 47.96 6.49 -0.88
CA GLN A 56 48.85 7.08 0.14
C GLN A 56 48.55 6.64 1.57
N GLN A 57 47.28 6.41 1.92
CA GLN A 57 46.82 6.21 3.31
C GLN A 57 45.76 5.11 3.43
N ARG A 58 45.96 3.98 2.74
CA ARG A 58 45.02 2.85 2.67
C ARG A 58 44.42 2.44 4.02
N GLN A 59 45.24 2.31 5.06
CA GLN A 59 44.77 1.89 6.39
C GLN A 59 43.82 2.90 7.04
N ARG A 60 44.07 4.21 6.90
CA ARG A 60 43.20 5.26 7.44
C ARG A 60 41.89 5.34 6.69
N VAL A 61 41.92 5.22 5.35
CA VAL A 61 40.71 5.19 4.54
C VAL A 61 39.84 3.98 4.90
N VAL A 62 40.43 2.80 5.05
CA VAL A 62 39.71 1.60 5.50
C VAL A 62 39.11 1.81 6.89
N MET A 63 39.86 2.36 7.86
CA MET A 63 39.32 2.65 9.19
C MET A 63 38.13 3.63 9.17
N VAL A 64 38.19 4.70 8.36
CA VAL A 64 37.10 5.67 8.25
C VAL A 64 35.87 5.05 7.56
N VAL A 65 36.07 4.28 6.50
CA VAL A 65 34.96 3.60 5.80
C VAL A 65 34.30 2.56 6.69
N VAL A 66 35.10 1.73 7.37
CA VAL A 66 34.60 0.72 8.32
C VAL A 66 33.91 1.38 9.50
N GLY A 67 34.53 2.41 10.11
CA GLY A 67 33.95 3.17 11.21
C GLY A 67 32.64 3.84 10.82
N GLY A 68 32.58 4.49 9.65
CA GLY A 68 31.37 5.09 9.11
C GLY A 68 30.28 4.04 8.84
N PHE A 69 30.64 2.89 8.28
CA PHE A 69 29.71 1.78 8.07
C PHE A 69 29.17 1.23 9.39
N CYS A 70 30.01 1.06 10.42
CA CYS A 70 29.58 0.65 11.76
C CYS A 70 28.61 1.66 12.38
N VAL A 71 28.88 2.96 12.26
CA VAL A 71 27.97 4.02 12.75
C VAL A 71 26.63 3.98 12.00
N LEU A 72 26.64 3.78 10.68
CA LEU A 72 25.43 3.64 9.88
C LEU A 72 24.62 2.40 10.27
N LEU A 73 25.28 1.27 10.52
CA LEU A 73 24.62 0.05 11.00
C LEU A 73 24.01 0.25 12.39
N LEU A 74 24.74 0.90 13.31
CA LEU A 74 24.25 1.20 14.65
C LEU A 74 23.04 2.15 14.59
N ALA A 75 23.12 3.22 13.81
CA ALA A 75 22.01 4.14 13.60
C ALA A 75 20.80 3.44 12.97
N GLY A 76 21.02 2.58 11.97
CA GLY A 76 19.98 1.75 11.35
C GLY A 76 19.31 0.80 12.34
N TYR A 77 20.10 0.15 13.20
CA TYR A 77 19.62 -0.73 14.26
C TYR A 77 18.78 0.03 15.29
N LEU A 78 19.27 1.16 15.80
CA LEU A 78 18.53 2.00 16.75
C LEU A 78 17.21 2.50 16.15
N LEU A 79 17.22 2.92 14.88
CA LEU A 79 16.01 3.32 14.15
C LEU A 79 15.04 2.17 13.92
N PHE A 80 15.51 0.93 13.80
CA PHE A 80 14.68 -0.26 13.71
C PHE A 80 14.00 -0.56 15.05
N VAL A 81 14.76 -0.51 16.15
CA VAL A 81 14.27 -0.76 17.52
C VAL A 81 13.23 0.27 17.97
N LEU A 82 13.28 1.51 17.48
CA LEU A 82 12.28 2.53 17.81
C LEU A 82 10.86 2.21 17.32
N LYS A 83 10.70 1.54 16.17
CA LYS A 83 9.40 1.15 15.60
C LYS A 83 9.50 -0.21 14.88
N PRO A 84 9.67 -1.32 15.62
CA PRO A 84 9.99 -2.62 15.05
C PRO A 84 8.82 -3.18 14.23
N ASP A 85 7.59 -3.05 14.72
CA ASP A 85 6.39 -3.56 14.05
C ASP A 85 6.12 -2.85 12.72
N SER A 86 6.43 -1.56 12.63
CA SER A 86 6.32 -0.81 11.36
C SER A 86 7.33 -1.29 10.32
N ALA A 87 8.58 -1.55 10.73
CA ALA A 87 9.61 -2.07 9.83
C ALA A 87 9.33 -3.51 9.41
N ARG A 88 8.96 -4.38 10.36
CA ARG A 88 8.54 -5.77 10.10
C ARG A 88 7.32 -5.84 9.19
N GLY A 89 6.34 -4.94 9.36
CA GLY A 89 5.18 -4.84 8.47
C GLY A 89 5.55 -4.55 7.02
N ARG A 90 6.53 -3.66 6.77
CA ARG A 90 7.03 -3.40 5.41
C ARG A 90 7.78 -4.61 4.84
N LEU A 91 8.63 -5.26 5.64
CA LEU A 91 9.35 -6.47 5.21
C LEU A 91 8.38 -7.61 4.88
N PHE A 92 7.35 -7.82 5.70
CA PHE A 92 6.30 -8.79 5.43
C PHE A 92 5.54 -8.44 4.15
N MET A 93 5.16 -7.16 3.99
CA MET A 93 4.52 -6.70 2.76
C MET A 93 5.39 -7.00 1.53
N TRP A 94 6.68 -6.71 1.58
CA TRP A 94 7.60 -7.01 0.48
C TRP A 94 7.74 -8.51 0.22
N LYS A 95 7.77 -9.35 1.26
CA LYS A 95 7.75 -10.82 1.13
C LYS A 95 6.52 -11.30 0.35
N ILE A 96 5.33 -10.81 0.70
CA ILE A 96 4.09 -11.16 0.00
C ILE A 96 4.07 -10.60 -1.42
N THR A 97 4.53 -9.37 -1.62
CA THR A 97 4.67 -8.76 -2.94
C THR A 97 5.60 -9.57 -3.85
N CYS A 98 6.74 -10.07 -3.33
CA CYS A 98 7.63 -10.96 -4.07
C CYS A 98 6.95 -12.29 -4.45
N ARG A 99 6.09 -12.84 -3.59
CA ARG A 99 5.28 -14.03 -3.94
C ARG A 99 4.31 -13.73 -5.08
N ALA A 100 3.63 -12.59 -5.06
CA ALA A 100 2.78 -12.15 -6.18
C ALA A 100 3.61 -11.99 -7.48
N ILE A 101 4.80 -11.40 -7.41
CA ILE A 101 5.70 -11.29 -8.58
C ILE A 101 6.07 -12.68 -9.12
N ALA A 102 6.33 -13.65 -8.24
CA ALA A 102 6.71 -15.00 -8.64
C ALA A 102 5.59 -15.74 -9.41
N GLU A 103 4.32 -15.41 -9.16
CA GLU A 103 3.18 -15.98 -9.92
C GLU A 103 3.10 -15.44 -11.36
N LYS A 104 3.39 -14.15 -11.58
CA LYS A 104 3.33 -13.51 -12.91
C LYS A 104 4.55 -12.61 -13.19
N PRO A 105 5.76 -13.17 -13.29
CA PRO A 105 6.99 -12.38 -13.33
C PRO A 105 7.15 -11.54 -14.60
N LEU A 106 6.60 -11.98 -15.74
CA LEU A 106 6.81 -11.32 -17.03
C LEU A 106 5.79 -10.23 -17.32
N THR A 107 4.51 -10.49 -17.08
CA THR A 107 3.41 -9.59 -17.46
C THR A 107 2.91 -8.72 -16.31
N GLY A 108 3.18 -9.13 -15.06
CA GLY A 108 2.52 -8.55 -13.89
C GLY A 108 1.00 -8.76 -13.91
N TYR A 109 0.30 -7.93 -13.14
CA TYR A 109 -1.16 -7.95 -12.96
C TYR A 109 -1.87 -6.75 -13.61
N GLY A 110 -1.14 -5.83 -14.24
CA GLY A 110 -1.66 -4.58 -14.78
C GLY A 110 -1.64 -3.43 -13.77
N ILE A 111 -1.65 -2.20 -14.30
CA ILE A 111 -1.61 -0.96 -13.51
C ILE A 111 -2.82 -0.87 -12.59
N HIS A 112 -2.60 -0.42 -11.34
CA HIS A 112 -3.61 -0.28 -10.28
C HIS A 112 -4.21 -1.60 -9.75
N ASN A 113 -3.62 -2.76 -10.08
CA ASN A 113 -4.08 -4.06 -9.58
C ASN A 113 -3.23 -4.61 -8.42
N PHE A 114 -2.32 -3.81 -7.84
CA PHE A 114 -1.50 -4.24 -6.71
C PHE A 114 -2.32 -4.78 -5.54
N ALA A 115 -3.37 -4.07 -5.10
CA ALA A 115 -4.15 -4.48 -3.93
C ALA A 115 -4.79 -5.87 -4.12
N ALA A 116 -5.28 -6.16 -5.32
CA ALA A 116 -5.84 -7.48 -5.66
C ALA A 116 -4.75 -8.57 -5.68
N ALA A 117 -3.63 -8.31 -6.36
CA ALA A 117 -2.51 -9.26 -6.44
C ALA A 117 -1.93 -9.57 -5.06
N TYR A 118 -1.65 -8.52 -4.28
CA TYR A 118 -1.18 -8.63 -2.91
C TYR A 118 -2.17 -9.39 -2.01
N GLY A 119 -3.46 -9.04 -2.09
CA GLY A 119 -4.51 -9.66 -1.29
C GLY A 119 -4.61 -11.16 -1.54
N ASN A 120 -4.58 -11.59 -2.81
CA ASN A 120 -4.61 -13.00 -3.17
C ASN A 120 -3.34 -13.73 -2.73
N ALA A 121 -2.16 -13.15 -2.94
CA ALA A 121 -0.90 -13.74 -2.48
C ALA A 121 -0.85 -13.87 -0.94
N GLN A 122 -1.38 -12.88 -0.20
CA GLN A 122 -1.47 -12.93 1.26
C GLN A 122 -2.43 -14.03 1.72
N GLU A 123 -3.56 -14.17 1.04
CA GLU A 123 -4.54 -15.23 1.31
C GLU A 123 -3.92 -16.61 1.12
N THR A 124 -3.26 -16.86 -0.03
CA THR A 124 -2.55 -18.13 -0.30
C THR A 124 -1.42 -18.38 0.70
N TYR A 125 -0.69 -17.33 1.12
CA TYR A 125 0.36 -17.44 2.13
C TYR A 125 -0.16 -18.00 3.46
N PHE A 126 -1.20 -17.39 4.01
CA PHE A 126 -1.74 -17.78 5.30
C PHE A 126 -2.57 -19.06 5.22
N ALA A 127 -3.18 -19.36 4.07
CA ALA A 127 -3.87 -20.63 3.85
C ALA A 127 -2.93 -21.85 3.95
N ALA A 128 -1.63 -21.68 3.65
CA ALA A 128 -0.63 -22.75 3.78
C ALA A 128 -0.32 -23.13 5.24
N GLY A 129 -0.62 -22.25 6.21
CA GLY A 129 -0.45 -22.51 7.64
C GLY A 129 0.99 -22.47 8.18
N ASP A 130 2.00 -22.38 7.32
CA ASP A 130 3.42 -22.29 7.68
C ASP A 130 3.89 -20.83 7.77
N TYR A 131 3.41 -20.13 8.80
CA TYR A 131 3.74 -18.73 9.05
C TYR A 131 4.07 -18.47 10.51
N GLU A 132 4.92 -17.47 10.73
CA GLU A 132 5.36 -17.11 12.07
C GLU A 132 4.32 -16.21 12.79
N PRO A 133 4.17 -16.31 14.12
CA PRO A 133 3.20 -15.49 14.87
C PRO A 133 3.39 -13.98 14.69
N TRP A 134 4.62 -13.52 14.46
CA TRP A 134 4.90 -12.10 14.22
C TRP A 134 4.39 -11.62 12.85
N GLU A 135 4.30 -12.51 11.85
CA GLU A 135 3.82 -12.19 10.50
C GLU A 135 2.33 -11.90 10.52
N GLU A 136 1.57 -12.74 11.24
CA GLU A 136 0.14 -12.51 11.47
C GLU A 136 -0.12 -11.14 12.14
N ARG A 137 0.71 -10.77 13.12
CA ARG A 137 0.56 -9.51 13.87
C ARG A 137 0.75 -8.27 12.98
N VAL A 138 1.74 -8.32 12.07
CA VAL A 138 2.10 -7.19 11.21
C VAL A 138 1.32 -7.16 9.91
N ALA A 139 0.66 -8.26 9.53
CA ALA A 139 -0.20 -8.32 8.35
C ALA A 139 -1.26 -7.22 8.36
N GLY A 140 -1.63 -6.79 7.15
CA GLY A 140 -2.58 -5.71 6.94
C GLY A 140 -3.17 -5.74 5.54
N SER A 141 -3.84 -4.66 5.17
CA SER A 141 -4.50 -4.50 3.87
C SER A 141 -3.97 -3.23 3.18
N PRO A 142 -2.73 -3.24 2.66
CA PRO A 142 -2.12 -2.07 2.04
C PRO A 142 -2.70 -1.79 0.63
N GLU A 143 -2.79 -0.51 0.28
CA GLU A 143 -3.14 -0.06 -1.08
C GLU A 143 -1.92 -0.05 -2.02
N TYR A 144 -0.70 0.05 -1.47
CA TYR A 144 0.56 0.14 -2.21
C TYR A 144 1.65 -0.70 -1.54
N ALA A 145 2.68 -1.10 -2.29
CA ALA A 145 3.81 -1.89 -1.80
C ALA A 145 4.76 -1.12 -0.85
N PHE A 146 4.63 0.21 -0.75
CA PHE A 146 5.60 1.10 -0.09
C PHE A 146 7.04 0.85 -0.59
N ASN A 147 7.17 0.45 -1.85
CA ASN A 147 8.41 0.25 -2.60
C ASN A 147 8.03 0.29 -4.08
N GLU A 148 8.40 1.36 -4.77
CA GLU A 148 7.98 1.57 -6.17
C GLU A 148 8.58 0.54 -7.13
N TYR A 149 9.74 -0.05 -6.78
CA TYR A 149 10.36 -1.09 -7.61
C TYR A 149 9.55 -2.38 -7.57
N LEU A 150 9.12 -2.79 -6.37
CA LEU A 150 8.26 -3.95 -6.20
C LEU A 150 6.85 -3.67 -6.73
N GLN A 151 6.33 -2.47 -6.56
CA GLN A 151 5.06 -2.03 -7.15
C GLN A 151 5.10 -2.16 -8.68
N ALA A 152 6.13 -1.60 -9.32
CA ALA A 152 6.32 -1.68 -10.76
C ALA A 152 6.46 -3.13 -11.23
N ALA A 153 7.20 -3.96 -10.49
CA ALA A 153 7.36 -5.38 -10.84
C ALA A 153 6.04 -6.17 -10.73
N VAL A 154 5.19 -5.91 -9.72
CA VAL A 154 3.86 -6.54 -9.61
C VAL A 154 2.93 -6.07 -10.73
N GLU A 155 2.88 -4.78 -11.02
CA GLU A 155 1.89 -4.23 -11.95
C GLU A 155 2.30 -4.41 -13.41
N LEU A 156 3.57 -4.20 -13.73
CA LEU A 156 4.08 -4.17 -15.10
C LEU A 156 4.89 -5.41 -15.49
N GLY A 157 5.28 -6.24 -14.51
CA GLY A 157 6.24 -7.32 -14.69
C GLY A 157 7.69 -6.87 -14.57
N ILE A 158 8.57 -7.82 -14.25
CA ILE A 158 10.01 -7.61 -14.08
C ILE A 158 10.67 -7.00 -15.32
N PRO A 159 10.41 -7.47 -16.57
CA PRO A 159 11.10 -6.94 -17.74
C PRO A 159 10.85 -5.44 -17.95
N LEU A 160 9.60 -4.99 -17.82
CA LEU A 160 9.25 -3.59 -18.00
C LEU A 160 9.73 -2.74 -16.81
N ALA A 161 9.64 -3.24 -15.58
CA ALA A 161 10.19 -2.55 -14.40
C ALA A 161 11.71 -2.33 -14.51
N VAL A 162 12.46 -3.35 -14.98
CA VAL A 162 13.91 -3.24 -15.22
C VAL A 162 14.20 -2.28 -16.37
N CYS A 163 13.43 -2.33 -17.47
CA CYS A 163 13.57 -1.38 -18.58
C CYS A 163 13.42 0.07 -18.13
N LEU A 164 12.38 0.37 -17.33
CA LEU A 164 12.17 1.71 -16.75
C LEU A 164 13.34 2.11 -15.85
N LEU A 165 13.85 1.21 -15.01
CA LEU A 165 15.00 1.47 -14.15
C LEU A 165 16.26 1.78 -14.98
N VAL A 166 16.50 1.04 -16.05
CA VAL A 166 17.64 1.28 -16.98
C VAL A 166 17.53 2.66 -17.61
N VAL A 167 16.33 3.08 -18.06
CA VAL A 167 16.12 4.42 -18.61
C VAL A 167 16.50 5.50 -17.60
N VAL A 168 16.08 5.35 -16.33
CA VAL A 168 16.42 6.29 -15.25
C VAL A 168 17.93 6.35 -15.01
N VAL A 169 18.60 5.20 -14.95
CA VAL A 169 20.07 5.10 -14.77
C VAL A 169 20.81 5.74 -15.94
N LEU A 170 20.36 5.53 -17.18
CA LEU A 170 20.96 6.16 -18.36
C LEU A 170 20.78 7.69 -18.36
N CYS A 171 19.63 8.19 -17.86
CA CYS A 171 19.41 9.63 -17.70
C CYS A 171 20.35 10.21 -16.65
N LEU A 172 20.49 9.55 -15.49
CA LEU A 172 21.43 9.92 -14.44
C LEU A 172 22.87 9.96 -14.97
N TYR A 173 23.31 8.91 -15.66
CA TYR A 173 24.64 8.82 -16.22
C TYR A 173 24.95 9.96 -17.18
N ARG A 174 24.02 10.27 -18.11
CA ARG A 174 24.16 11.41 -19.02
C ARG A 174 24.14 12.74 -18.28
N GLY A 175 23.29 12.89 -17.26
CA GLY A 175 23.21 14.09 -16.45
C GLY A 175 24.52 14.39 -15.69
N VAL A 176 25.12 13.36 -15.08
CA VAL A 176 26.42 13.47 -14.38
C VAL A 176 27.52 13.84 -15.38
N ARG A 177 27.58 13.20 -16.56
CA ARG A 177 28.55 13.57 -17.61
C ARG A 177 28.40 14.99 -18.13
N LYS A 178 27.20 15.58 -18.03
CA LYS A 178 26.93 16.98 -18.38
C LYS A 178 27.15 17.95 -17.21
N GLY A 179 27.69 17.50 -16.07
CA GLY A 179 27.93 18.31 -14.87
C GLY A 179 26.67 18.73 -14.12
N ARG A 180 25.52 18.05 -14.33
CA ARG A 180 24.22 18.43 -13.76
C ARG A 180 23.96 17.79 -12.41
N TYR A 181 24.89 17.98 -11.48
CA TYR A 181 24.88 17.24 -10.23
C TYR A 181 23.65 17.50 -9.37
N GLY A 182 23.14 18.74 -9.31
CA GLY A 182 21.92 19.07 -8.56
C GLY A 182 20.67 18.30 -9.02
N ILE A 183 20.45 18.22 -10.34
CA ILE A 183 19.32 17.46 -10.92
C ILE A 183 19.51 15.95 -10.68
N CYS A 184 20.73 15.45 -10.87
CA CYS A 184 21.04 14.04 -10.61
C CYS A 184 20.86 13.68 -9.14
N GLY A 185 21.21 14.59 -8.22
CA GLY A 185 20.97 14.45 -6.79
C GLY A 185 19.48 14.38 -6.45
N ALA A 186 18.65 15.23 -7.08
CA ALA A 186 17.20 15.19 -6.89
C ALA A 186 16.59 13.85 -7.35
N ILE A 187 16.98 13.35 -8.52
CA ILE A 187 16.55 12.03 -9.03
C ILE A 187 17.02 10.92 -8.09
N LEU A 188 18.30 10.96 -7.67
CA LEU A 188 18.86 9.97 -6.76
C LEU A 188 18.13 9.95 -5.41
N SER A 189 17.80 11.13 -4.87
CA SER A 189 16.99 11.26 -3.66
C SER A 189 15.62 10.62 -3.84
N LEU A 190 14.95 10.88 -4.97
CA LEU A 190 13.65 10.26 -5.26
C LEU A 190 13.75 8.73 -5.40
N MET A 191 14.81 8.21 -6.05
CA MET A 191 15.05 6.77 -6.16
C MET A 191 15.21 6.13 -4.78
N ILE A 192 16.07 6.69 -3.92
CA ILE A 192 16.30 6.17 -2.56
C ILE A 192 15.01 6.26 -1.73
N PHE A 193 14.27 7.36 -1.84
CA PHE A 193 13.01 7.52 -1.14
C PHE A 193 11.96 6.49 -1.62
N SER A 194 11.91 6.23 -2.93
CA SER A 194 10.99 5.27 -3.58
C SER A 194 11.23 3.82 -3.17
N PHE A 195 12.40 3.49 -2.60
CA PHE A 195 12.67 2.14 -2.09
C PHE A 195 11.79 1.77 -0.89
N SER A 196 11.35 2.75 -0.10
CA SER A 196 10.60 2.50 1.14
C SER A 196 9.39 3.41 1.33
N SER A 197 8.98 4.08 0.25
CA SER A 197 7.83 4.97 0.15
C SER A 197 7.16 4.76 -1.22
N TYR A 198 6.09 5.52 -1.48
CA TYR A 198 5.26 5.40 -2.67
C TYR A 198 5.04 6.77 -3.38
N PRO A 199 6.11 7.56 -3.63
CA PRO A 199 5.95 8.90 -4.18
C PRO A 199 5.31 8.89 -5.58
N LEU A 200 5.52 7.87 -6.41
CA LEU A 200 5.03 7.81 -7.79
C LEU A 200 3.53 7.49 -7.85
N GLN A 201 2.87 7.25 -6.72
CA GLN A 201 1.41 7.18 -6.65
C GLN A 201 0.75 8.57 -6.66
N LEU A 202 1.54 9.62 -6.41
CA LEU A 202 1.07 11.01 -6.41
C LEU A 202 1.40 11.68 -7.74
N PRO A 203 0.40 12.21 -8.48
CA PRO A 203 0.61 12.81 -9.80
C PRO A 203 1.69 13.90 -9.82
N VAL A 204 1.79 14.69 -8.76
CA VAL A 204 2.81 15.76 -8.62
C VAL A 204 4.22 15.18 -8.75
N PHE A 205 4.53 14.09 -8.04
CA PHE A 205 5.84 13.46 -8.08
C PHE A 205 6.12 12.80 -9.42
N ILE A 206 5.11 12.23 -10.10
CA ILE A 206 5.27 11.68 -11.45
C ILE A 206 5.69 12.79 -12.43
N VAL A 207 4.97 13.92 -12.41
CA VAL A 207 5.27 15.06 -13.29
C VAL A 207 6.63 15.66 -12.99
N THR A 208 6.95 15.86 -11.71
CA THR A 208 8.28 16.34 -11.30
C THR A 208 9.38 15.38 -11.72
N PHE A 209 9.18 14.07 -11.55
CA PHE A 209 10.15 13.05 -11.94
C PHE A 209 10.40 13.04 -13.45
N GLY A 210 9.34 13.07 -14.25
CA GLY A 210 9.46 13.19 -15.71
C GLY A 210 10.20 14.47 -16.12
N GLY A 211 9.89 15.60 -15.49
CA GLY A 211 10.59 16.86 -15.71
C GLY A 211 12.08 16.79 -15.37
N LEU A 212 12.45 16.18 -14.25
CA LEU A 212 13.85 15.97 -13.86
C LEU A 212 14.61 15.06 -14.84
N LEU A 213 13.98 13.99 -15.35
CA LEU A 213 14.58 13.12 -16.35
C LEU A 213 14.86 13.86 -17.66
N VAL A 214 13.91 14.66 -18.14
CA VAL A 214 14.10 15.54 -19.30
C VAL A 214 15.22 16.54 -19.02
N ALA A 215 15.27 17.13 -17.82
CA ALA A 215 16.30 18.05 -17.38
C ALA A 215 17.71 17.44 -17.37
N CYS A 216 17.85 16.11 -17.18
CA CYS A 216 19.13 15.42 -17.31
C CYS A 216 19.59 15.31 -18.76
N LEU A 217 18.67 15.21 -19.72
CA LEU A 217 18.97 14.98 -21.13
C LEU A 217 19.08 16.30 -21.94
N SER A 218 18.15 17.23 -21.74
CA SER A 218 17.94 18.45 -22.55
C SER A 218 18.96 19.55 -22.30
N GLY A 219 19.39 20.32 -23.31
CA GLY A 219 20.26 21.49 -23.11
C GLY A 219 19.60 22.58 -22.25
N ALA A 220 20.30 23.69 -21.97
CA ALA A 220 19.66 24.91 -21.44
C ALA A 220 18.82 25.63 -22.51
N ASP A 221 18.23 24.88 -23.44
CA ASP A 221 17.44 25.41 -24.54
C ASP A 221 16.04 25.73 -24.04
N ARG A 222 15.73 27.02 -24.03
CA ARG A 222 14.45 27.58 -23.58
C ARG A 222 13.26 26.94 -24.30
N TRP A 223 13.41 26.53 -25.57
CA TRP A 223 12.32 25.96 -26.36
C TRP A 223 11.95 24.54 -25.91
N GLN A 224 12.93 23.76 -25.44
CA GLN A 224 12.68 22.42 -24.90
C GLN A 224 11.87 22.49 -23.59
N TRP A 225 12.22 23.45 -22.72
CA TRP A 225 11.50 23.70 -21.49
C TRP A 225 10.10 24.28 -21.72
N LEU A 226 9.97 25.18 -22.69
CA LEU A 226 8.67 25.71 -23.11
C LEU A 226 7.77 24.59 -23.66
N GLY A 227 8.33 23.71 -24.51
CA GLY A 227 7.61 22.55 -25.05
C GLY A 227 7.17 21.57 -23.96
N LEU A 228 8.02 21.31 -22.96
CA LEU A 228 7.66 20.48 -21.80
C LEU A 228 6.55 21.14 -20.97
N ALA A 229 6.66 22.43 -20.67
CA ALA A 229 5.65 23.16 -19.90
C ALA A 229 4.29 23.19 -20.63
N VAL A 230 4.29 23.42 -21.94
CA VAL A 230 3.08 23.35 -22.78
C VAL A 230 2.50 21.93 -22.78
N SER A 231 3.33 20.90 -22.92
CA SER A 231 2.87 19.49 -22.90
C SER A 231 2.24 19.11 -21.56
N VAL A 232 2.88 19.49 -20.45
CA VAL A 232 2.34 19.30 -19.09
C VAL A 232 1.06 20.10 -18.90
N GLY A 233 1.00 21.34 -19.40
CA GLY A 233 -0.19 22.18 -19.36
C GLY A 233 -1.35 21.61 -20.17
N ILE A 234 -1.10 21.03 -21.34
CA ILE A 234 -2.11 20.37 -22.18
C ILE A 234 -2.63 19.10 -21.48
N ILE A 235 -1.74 18.21 -21.03
CA ILE A 235 -2.13 16.99 -20.32
C ILE A 235 -2.89 17.35 -19.04
N GLY A 236 -2.40 18.34 -18.30
CA GLY A 236 -3.03 18.88 -17.10
C GLY A 236 -4.41 19.45 -17.40
N GLY A 237 -4.57 20.24 -18.46
CA GLY A 237 -5.86 20.81 -18.87
C GLY A 237 -6.87 19.74 -19.29
N PHE A 238 -6.44 18.72 -20.03
CA PHE A 238 -7.30 17.58 -20.38
C PHE A 238 -7.73 16.78 -19.14
N ARG A 239 -6.83 16.57 -18.17
CA ARG A 239 -7.17 15.89 -16.92
C ARG A 239 -8.00 16.74 -15.97
N LEU A 240 -7.79 18.06 -15.94
CA LEU A 240 -8.43 18.97 -15.00
C LEU A 240 -9.95 18.87 -15.04
N LYS A 241 -10.55 18.76 -16.24
CA LYS A 241 -12.00 18.59 -16.35
C LYS A 241 -12.48 17.31 -15.67
N ASN A 242 -11.80 16.18 -15.92
CA ASN A 242 -12.15 14.90 -15.31
C ASN A 242 -11.87 14.92 -13.80
N ASP A 243 -10.74 15.49 -13.39
CA ASP A 243 -10.35 15.59 -11.98
C ASP A 243 -11.35 16.45 -11.19
N LEU A 244 -11.79 17.58 -11.74
CA LEU A 244 -12.85 18.41 -11.15
C LEU A 244 -14.18 17.68 -11.06
N GLN A 245 -14.55 16.92 -12.10
CA GLN A 245 -15.77 16.09 -12.06
C GLN A 245 -15.68 15.00 -10.99
N VAL A 246 -14.53 14.32 -10.86
CA VAL A 246 -14.31 13.32 -9.82
C VAL A 246 -14.29 13.95 -8.43
N GLU A 247 -13.69 15.13 -8.27
CA GLU A 247 -13.68 15.86 -7.00
C GLU A 247 -15.10 16.27 -6.60
N GLN A 248 -15.88 16.80 -7.54
CA GLN A 248 -17.28 17.13 -7.30
C GLN A 248 -18.08 15.88 -6.94
N ALA A 249 -17.90 14.78 -7.67
CA ALA A 249 -18.52 13.49 -7.35
C ALA A 249 -18.12 12.99 -5.95
N CYS A 250 -16.87 13.21 -5.52
CA CYS A 250 -16.44 12.88 -4.16
C CYS A 250 -17.14 13.76 -3.11
N ARG A 251 -17.34 15.06 -3.37
CA ARG A 251 -18.11 15.94 -2.48
C ARG A 251 -19.57 15.51 -2.40
N GLU A 252 -20.19 15.22 -3.53
CA GLU A 252 -21.56 14.69 -3.59
C GLU A 252 -21.68 13.35 -2.86
N TRP A 253 -20.69 12.48 -2.99
CA TRP A 253 -20.62 11.24 -2.23
C TRP A 253 -20.56 11.50 -0.72
N MET A 254 -19.73 12.44 -0.25
CA MET A 254 -19.67 12.79 1.17
C MET A 254 -21.01 13.34 1.69
N ASN A 255 -21.76 14.08 0.87
CA ASN A 255 -23.10 14.54 1.22
C ASN A 255 -24.10 13.37 1.30
N ALA A 256 -24.09 12.48 0.30
CA ALA A 256 -24.94 11.28 0.28
C ALA A 256 -24.61 10.31 1.43
N ARG A 257 -23.37 10.30 1.90
CA ARG A 257 -22.92 9.51 3.05
C ARG A 257 -23.67 9.85 4.34
N VAL A 258 -24.17 11.08 4.48
CA VAL A 258 -25.02 11.47 5.62
C VAL A 258 -26.30 10.63 5.64
N LEU A 259 -26.97 10.46 4.49
CA LEU A 259 -28.16 9.61 4.36
C LEU A 259 -27.85 8.15 4.70
N TYR A 260 -26.72 7.64 4.20
CA TYR A 260 -26.25 6.30 4.53
C TYR A 260 -25.98 6.14 6.04
N SER A 261 -25.35 7.13 6.68
CA SER A 261 -25.06 7.10 8.12
C SER A 261 -26.33 7.19 8.98
N ALA A 262 -27.35 7.89 8.48
CA ALA A 262 -28.68 7.97 9.10
C ALA A 262 -29.54 6.72 8.86
N GLY A 263 -29.05 5.72 8.11
CA GLY A 263 -29.78 4.49 7.81
C GLY A 263 -30.79 4.61 6.65
N ALA A 264 -30.85 5.75 5.96
CA ALA A 264 -31.69 5.97 4.79
C ALA A 264 -31.07 5.37 3.52
N TYR A 265 -30.84 4.06 3.52
CA TYR A 265 -30.06 3.35 2.49
C TYR A 265 -30.69 3.43 1.09
N GLN A 266 -32.02 3.41 0.98
CA GLN A 266 -32.71 3.49 -0.30
C GLN A 266 -32.49 4.85 -1.00
N SER A 267 -32.51 5.94 -0.23
CA SER A 267 -32.20 7.28 -0.75
C SER A 267 -30.72 7.40 -1.12
N ALA A 268 -29.82 6.83 -0.32
CA ALA A 268 -28.40 6.81 -0.61
C ALA A 268 -28.05 5.99 -1.88
N GLU A 269 -28.73 4.87 -2.12
CA GLU A 269 -28.53 4.04 -3.32
C GLU A 269 -28.76 4.84 -4.61
N LYS A 270 -29.77 5.70 -4.67
CA LYS A 270 -30.07 6.51 -5.86
C LYS A 270 -28.91 7.43 -6.21
N GLU A 271 -28.34 8.10 -5.20
CA GLU A 271 -27.18 8.97 -5.38
C GLU A 271 -25.93 8.15 -5.73
N TYR A 272 -25.71 7.01 -5.07
CA TYR A 272 -24.58 6.13 -5.39
C TYR A 272 -24.66 5.57 -6.81
N GLY A 273 -25.85 5.22 -7.31
CA GLY A 273 -26.05 4.80 -8.69
C GLY A 273 -25.65 5.88 -9.70
N ARG A 274 -25.95 7.16 -9.43
CA ARG A 274 -25.51 8.30 -10.25
C ARG A 274 -23.99 8.48 -10.23
N LEU A 275 -23.38 8.31 -9.06
CA LEU A 275 -21.94 8.54 -8.85
C LEU A 275 -21.06 7.36 -9.28
N TYR A 276 -21.64 6.17 -9.40
CA TYR A 276 -20.91 4.93 -9.69
C TYR A 276 -20.01 5.00 -10.93
N PRO A 277 -20.43 5.52 -12.11
CA PRO A 277 -19.55 5.60 -13.28
C PRO A 277 -18.29 6.43 -13.06
N LEU A 278 -18.35 7.45 -12.18
CA LEU A 278 -17.25 8.36 -11.88
C LEU A 278 -16.36 7.86 -10.73
N LEU A 279 -16.93 7.11 -9.79
CA LEU A 279 -16.24 6.68 -8.57
C LEU A 279 -15.94 5.18 -8.51
N ARG A 280 -16.23 4.42 -9.57
CA ARG A 280 -15.98 2.96 -9.64
C ARG A 280 -14.53 2.55 -9.38
N ASP A 281 -13.57 3.46 -9.58
CA ASP A 281 -12.16 3.17 -9.35
C ASP A 281 -11.75 3.28 -7.87
N ARG A 282 -12.65 3.76 -6.99
CA ARG A 282 -12.40 3.93 -5.55
C ARG A 282 -13.00 2.78 -4.74
N ALA A 283 -12.13 1.97 -4.14
CA ALA A 283 -12.55 0.82 -3.34
C ALA A 283 -13.45 1.19 -2.15
N SER A 284 -13.20 2.33 -1.50
CA SER A 284 -14.00 2.81 -0.36
C SER A 284 -15.43 3.17 -0.75
N PHE A 285 -15.62 3.80 -1.92
CA PHE A 285 -16.94 4.07 -2.49
C PHE A 285 -17.66 2.77 -2.84
N LEU A 286 -16.99 1.86 -3.56
CA LEU A 286 -17.57 0.56 -3.92
C LEU A 286 -17.97 -0.27 -2.68
N PHE A 287 -17.13 -0.28 -1.64
CA PHE A 287 -17.45 -0.96 -0.39
C PHE A 287 -18.69 -0.37 0.28
N GLU A 288 -18.77 0.95 0.39
CA GLU A 288 -19.92 1.62 1.00
C GLU A 288 -21.21 1.39 0.20
N TYR A 289 -21.13 1.48 -1.13
CA TYR A 289 -22.27 1.21 -2.01
C TYR A 289 -22.73 -0.26 -1.89
N GLY A 290 -21.80 -1.21 -2.00
CA GLY A 290 -22.07 -2.63 -1.84
C GLY A 290 -22.65 -2.96 -0.45
N HIS A 291 -22.14 -2.35 0.61
CA HIS A 291 -22.66 -2.53 1.96
C HIS A 291 -24.05 -1.89 2.14
N GLY A 292 -24.32 -0.74 1.52
CA GLY A 292 -25.67 -0.15 1.48
C GLY A 292 -26.69 -1.09 0.83
N LEU A 293 -26.32 -1.75 -0.28
CA LEU A 293 -27.15 -2.78 -0.93
C LEU A 293 -27.37 -4.01 -0.02
N HIS A 294 -26.34 -4.44 0.73
CA HIS A 294 -26.47 -5.50 1.74
C HIS A 294 -27.52 -5.14 2.81
N LYS A 295 -27.49 -3.90 3.31
CA LYS A 295 -28.46 -3.42 4.31
C LYS A 295 -29.90 -3.39 3.80
N GLN A 296 -30.09 -3.25 2.49
CA GLN A 296 -31.39 -3.31 1.82
C GLN A 296 -31.79 -4.72 1.40
N GLN A 297 -31.03 -5.76 1.80
CA GLN A 297 -31.25 -7.15 1.42
C GLN A 297 -31.14 -7.42 -0.10
N GLN A 298 -30.53 -6.50 -0.87
CA GLN A 298 -30.26 -6.67 -2.30
C GLN A 298 -28.95 -7.43 -2.50
N PHE A 299 -28.88 -8.67 -2.00
CA PHE A 299 -27.65 -9.46 -1.87
C PHE A 299 -26.91 -9.70 -3.20
N GLY A 300 -27.64 -10.03 -4.27
CA GLY A 300 -27.06 -10.25 -5.60
C GLY A 300 -26.36 -9.01 -6.15
N LYS A 301 -27.01 -7.84 -6.06
CA LYS A 301 -26.40 -6.56 -6.48
C LYS A 301 -25.23 -6.17 -5.59
N SER A 302 -25.36 -6.36 -4.27
CA SER A 302 -24.28 -6.13 -3.31
C SER A 302 -23.05 -6.95 -3.66
N ASN A 303 -23.20 -8.25 -3.93
CA ASN A 303 -22.10 -9.14 -4.31
C ASN A 303 -21.40 -8.70 -5.59
N ARG A 304 -22.14 -8.18 -6.59
CA ARG A 304 -21.52 -7.65 -7.82
C ARG A 304 -20.61 -6.47 -7.53
N ILE A 305 -21.10 -5.46 -6.80
CA ILE A 305 -20.33 -4.25 -6.46
C ILE A 305 -19.14 -4.58 -5.54
N LEU A 306 -19.33 -5.47 -4.56
CA LEU A 306 -18.25 -5.87 -3.64
C LEU A 306 -17.16 -6.69 -4.33
N LYS A 307 -17.49 -7.50 -5.34
CA LYS A 307 -16.48 -8.21 -6.15
C LYS A 307 -15.64 -7.24 -6.98
N GLU A 308 -16.22 -6.14 -7.45
CA GLU A 308 -15.45 -5.05 -8.07
C GLU A 308 -14.55 -4.35 -7.03
N ALA A 309 -15.03 -4.16 -5.80
CA ALA A 309 -14.22 -3.58 -4.72
C ALA A 309 -12.98 -4.44 -4.39
N LEU A 310 -13.07 -5.77 -4.46
CA LEU A 310 -11.94 -6.69 -4.27
C LEU A 310 -10.83 -6.54 -5.32
N GLN A 311 -11.13 -5.97 -6.50
CA GLN A 311 -10.10 -5.68 -7.49
C GLN A 311 -9.22 -4.49 -7.09
N ARG A 312 -9.70 -3.64 -6.16
CA ARG A 312 -9.04 -2.39 -5.76
C ARG A 312 -8.67 -2.32 -4.28
N SER A 313 -9.07 -3.31 -3.48
CA SER A 313 -8.76 -3.39 -2.06
C SER A 313 -8.55 -4.83 -1.61
N CYS A 314 -7.65 -4.99 -0.65
CA CYS A 314 -7.41 -6.26 0.03
C CYS A 314 -8.02 -6.30 1.45
N ASP A 315 -8.99 -5.43 1.77
CA ASP A 315 -9.67 -5.43 3.06
C ASP A 315 -10.55 -6.69 3.24
N PRO A 316 -10.33 -7.53 4.27
CA PRO A 316 -11.15 -8.70 4.55
C PRO A 316 -12.62 -8.37 4.84
N MET A 317 -12.96 -7.13 5.20
CA MET A 317 -14.35 -6.73 5.43
C MET A 317 -15.20 -6.90 4.16
N ILE A 318 -14.63 -6.70 2.98
CA ILE A 318 -15.35 -6.91 1.71
C ILE A 318 -15.76 -8.39 1.59
N LEU A 319 -14.84 -9.32 1.90
CA LEU A 319 -15.09 -10.76 1.92
C LEU A 319 -16.17 -11.12 2.94
N ASN A 320 -16.12 -10.52 4.14
CA ASN A 320 -17.11 -10.74 5.19
C ASN A 320 -18.52 -10.32 4.77
N VAL A 321 -18.68 -9.18 4.08
CA VAL A 321 -20.01 -8.75 3.62
C VAL A 321 -20.52 -9.66 2.51
N ILE A 322 -19.66 -10.10 1.58
CA ILE A 322 -20.04 -11.10 0.56
C ILE A 322 -20.47 -12.41 1.21
N GLY A 323 -19.73 -12.93 2.19
CA GLY A 323 -20.10 -14.15 2.91
C GLY A 323 -21.43 -14.01 3.63
N LYS A 324 -21.69 -12.86 4.29
CA LYS A 324 -22.98 -12.58 4.92
C LYS A 324 -24.12 -12.50 3.92
N ASN A 325 -23.90 -11.95 2.73
CA ASN A 325 -24.90 -11.93 1.66
C ASN A 325 -25.29 -13.35 1.25
N TYR A 326 -24.31 -14.23 1.01
CA TYR A 326 -24.58 -15.64 0.68
C TYR A 326 -25.29 -16.37 1.83
N GLN A 327 -24.87 -16.15 3.08
CA GLN A 327 -25.52 -16.69 4.27
C GLN A 327 -27.00 -16.29 4.33
N GLN A 328 -27.31 -15.01 4.11
CA GLN A 328 -28.69 -14.51 4.11
C GLN A 328 -29.51 -14.97 2.90
N MET A 329 -28.86 -15.39 1.81
CA MET A 329 -29.51 -16.07 0.68
C MET A 329 -29.74 -17.57 0.93
N GLY A 330 -29.28 -18.11 2.07
CA GLY A 330 -29.36 -19.54 2.41
C GLY A 330 -28.23 -20.40 1.84
N ASP A 331 -27.29 -19.81 1.09
CA ASP A 331 -26.13 -20.50 0.54
C ASP A 331 -24.98 -20.53 1.56
N CYS A 332 -25.11 -21.45 2.51
CA CYS A 332 -24.16 -21.59 3.61
C CYS A 332 -22.77 -22.08 3.14
N LEU A 333 -22.70 -22.84 2.05
CA LEU A 333 -21.43 -23.34 1.50
C LEU A 333 -20.62 -22.18 0.90
N SER A 334 -21.24 -21.33 0.09
CA SER A 334 -20.57 -20.12 -0.40
C SER A 334 -20.19 -19.19 0.75
N ALA A 335 -21.08 -19.01 1.74
CA ALA A 335 -20.76 -18.19 2.91
C ALA A 335 -19.52 -18.69 3.67
N GLU A 336 -19.42 -20.01 3.88
CA GLU A 336 -18.26 -20.65 4.51
C GLU A 336 -16.98 -20.35 3.73
N ASP A 337 -16.99 -20.53 2.40
CA ASP A 337 -15.82 -20.23 1.56
C ASP A 337 -15.36 -18.77 1.71
N TRP A 338 -16.27 -17.80 1.59
CA TRP A 338 -15.92 -16.38 1.71
C TRP A 338 -15.39 -16.01 3.10
N PHE A 339 -15.93 -16.60 4.17
CA PHE A 339 -15.42 -16.36 5.51
C PHE A 339 -14.06 -17.03 5.75
N ILE A 340 -13.81 -18.23 5.22
CA ILE A 340 -12.50 -18.89 5.27
C ILE A 340 -11.48 -18.06 4.48
N ARG A 341 -11.82 -17.59 3.28
CA ARG A 341 -10.96 -16.67 2.53
C ARG A 341 -10.64 -15.41 3.34
N SER A 342 -11.59 -14.91 4.12
CA SER A 342 -11.38 -13.75 5.01
C SER A 342 -10.43 -14.06 6.18
N THR A 343 -10.51 -15.25 6.78
CA THR A 343 -9.53 -15.68 7.81
C THR A 343 -8.14 -15.83 7.23
N HIS A 344 -8.00 -16.38 6.01
CA HIS A 344 -6.72 -16.48 5.32
C HIS A 344 -6.21 -15.10 4.87
N ARG A 345 -7.10 -14.19 4.44
CA ARG A 345 -6.70 -12.83 4.04
C ARG A 345 -6.04 -12.08 5.19
N LEU A 346 -6.59 -12.18 6.41
CA LEU A 346 -6.04 -11.49 7.56
C LEU A 346 -6.31 -12.28 8.86
N PRO A 347 -5.47 -13.27 9.20
CA PRO A 347 -5.75 -14.20 10.28
C PRO A 347 -5.80 -13.55 11.66
N GLY A 348 -5.18 -12.38 11.85
CA GLY A 348 -5.25 -11.61 13.10
C GLY A 348 -6.60 -10.94 13.37
N ARG A 349 -7.56 -10.95 12.42
CA ARG A 349 -8.91 -10.38 12.64
C ARG A 349 -9.84 -11.38 13.28
N ILE A 350 -10.46 -11.00 14.39
CA ILE A 350 -11.41 -11.87 15.13
C ILE A 350 -12.76 -12.02 14.41
N TYR A 351 -13.21 -10.97 13.71
CA TYR A 351 -14.56 -10.91 13.14
C TYR A 351 -14.90 -12.07 12.17
N PRO A 352 -14.03 -12.48 11.23
CA PRO A 352 -14.33 -13.62 10.35
C PRO A 352 -14.53 -14.94 11.09
N TYR A 353 -13.77 -15.21 12.16
CA TYR A 353 -13.96 -16.41 12.99
C TYR A 353 -15.30 -16.39 13.74
N TYR A 354 -15.71 -15.22 14.20
CA TYR A 354 -17.03 -15.03 14.81
C TYR A 354 -18.16 -15.30 13.79
N LEU A 355 -18.00 -14.86 12.54
CA LEU A 355 -18.97 -15.14 11.48
C LEU A 355 -19.03 -16.64 11.14
N LEU A 356 -17.88 -17.32 11.02
CA LEU A 356 -17.83 -18.77 10.82
C LEU A 356 -18.49 -19.53 11.97
N ALA A 357 -18.20 -19.15 13.22
CA ALA A 357 -18.84 -19.78 14.37
C ALA A 357 -20.36 -19.60 14.34
N LYS A 358 -20.87 -18.42 13.97
CA LYS A 358 -22.32 -18.22 13.81
C LYS A 358 -22.90 -19.07 12.69
N LEU A 359 -22.24 -19.13 11.54
CA LEU A 359 -22.63 -19.95 10.41
C LEU A 359 -22.75 -21.44 10.80
N TYR A 360 -21.74 -21.98 11.50
CA TYR A 360 -21.73 -23.38 11.95
C TYR A 360 -22.72 -23.69 13.08
N ALA A 361 -23.30 -22.67 13.70
CA ALA A 361 -24.34 -22.83 14.71
C ALA A 361 -25.76 -22.79 14.11
N GLU A 362 -25.92 -22.42 12.84
CA GLU A 362 -27.21 -22.36 12.20
C GLU A 362 -27.87 -23.74 12.10
N PRO A 363 -29.18 -23.86 12.36
CA PRO A 363 -29.87 -25.16 12.33
C PRO A 363 -29.72 -25.90 10.99
N GLY A 364 -29.73 -25.18 9.87
CA GLY A 364 -29.61 -25.75 8.52
C GLY A 364 -28.19 -26.08 8.06
N PHE A 365 -27.17 -25.69 8.82
CA PHE A 365 -25.75 -25.87 8.45
C PHE A 365 -24.86 -26.16 9.66
N ARG A 366 -25.40 -26.95 10.60
CA ARG A 366 -24.75 -27.19 11.87
C ARG A 366 -23.49 -28.04 11.71
N GLN A 367 -22.35 -27.53 12.17
CA GLN A 367 -21.05 -28.22 12.14
C GLN A 367 -20.37 -28.10 13.52
N PRO A 368 -20.67 -29.00 14.48
CA PRO A 368 -20.26 -28.85 15.87
C PRO A 368 -18.74 -28.75 16.09
N ASP A 369 -17.96 -29.59 15.41
CA ASP A 369 -16.51 -29.61 15.57
C ASP A 369 -15.87 -28.31 15.05
N LYS A 370 -16.35 -27.83 13.89
CA LYS A 370 -15.90 -26.57 13.32
C LYS A 370 -16.34 -25.38 14.16
N PHE A 371 -17.55 -25.41 14.72
CA PHE A 371 -18.06 -24.39 15.65
C PHE A 371 -17.13 -24.24 16.85
N GLU A 372 -16.82 -25.34 17.56
CA GLU A 372 -15.97 -25.27 18.75
C GLU A 372 -14.56 -24.79 18.40
N LYS A 373 -14.01 -25.18 17.24
CA LYS A 373 -12.75 -24.64 16.73
C LYS A 373 -12.82 -23.12 16.54
N MET A 374 -13.84 -22.61 15.86
CA MET A 374 -13.97 -21.17 15.60
C MET A 374 -14.27 -20.37 16.88
N LYS A 375 -15.11 -20.90 17.76
CA LYS A 375 -15.39 -20.33 19.09
C LYS A 375 -14.10 -20.19 19.92
N ARG A 376 -13.25 -21.21 19.94
CA ARG A 376 -11.93 -21.13 20.60
C ARG A 376 -11.08 -20.02 20.01
N MET A 377 -11.04 -19.87 18.68
CA MET A 377 -10.30 -18.79 18.02
C MET A 377 -10.81 -17.40 18.44
N VAL A 378 -12.14 -17.19 18.49
CA VAL A 378 -12.75 -15.91 18.91
C VAL A 378 -12.38 -15.53 20.35
N LEU A 379 -12.34 -16.52 21.24
CA LEU A 379 -12.06 -16.31 22.66
C LEU A 379 -10.58 -16.09 22.97
N THR A 380 -9.69 -16.78 22.26
CA THR A 380 -8.26 -16.83 22.60
C THR A 380 -7.40 -15.85 21.80
N LYS A 381 -7.78 -15.52 20.55
CA LYS A 381 -6.96 -14.66 19.69
C LYS A 381 -6.89 -13.23 20.23
N GLU A 382 -5.70 -12.68 20.30
CA GLU A 382 -5.47 -11.31 20.79
C GLU A 382 -5.86 -10.27 19.72
N PRO A 383 -6.67 -9.26 20.07
CA PRO A 383 -7.04 -8.23 19.13
C PRO A 383 -5.90 -7.21 18.95
N LYS A 384 -5.64 -6.81 17.70
CA LYS A 384 -4.72 -5.70 17.40
C LYS A 384 -5.16 -4.36 18.01
N VAL A 385 -6.48 -4.16 18.14
CA VAL A 385 -7.09 -3.00 18.78
C VAL A 385 -8.22 -3.50 19.68
N HIS A 386 -8.11 -3.25 20.98
CA HIS A 386 -9.19 -3.55 21.92
C HIS A 386 -10.41 -2.69 21.61
N SER A 387 -11.58 -3.32 21.46
CA SER A 387 -12.82 -2.62 21.16
C SER A 387 -14.01 -3.25 21.89
N THR A 388 -15.05 -2.45 22.09
CA THR A 388 -16.34 -2.89 22.65
C THR A 388 -16.98 -3.99 21.80
N ALA A 389 -16.87 -3.89 20.46
CA ALA A 389 -17.36 -4.89 19.53
C ALA A 389 -16.71 -6.28 19.75
N ILE A 390 -15.40 -6.33 20.04
CA ILE A 390 -14.72 -7.60 20.33
C ILE A 390 -15.23 -8.22 21.63
N ARG A 391 -15.45 -7.41 22.66
CA ARG A 391 -16.04 -7.88 23.92
C ARG A 391 -17.43 -8.47 23.68
N GLN A 392 -18.29 -7.76 22.94
CA GLN A 392 -19.63 -8.22 22.59
C GLN A 392 -19.62 -9.54 21.79
N MET A 393 -18.75 -9.66 20.78
CA MET A 393 -18.61 -10.90 20.01
C MET A 393 -18.22 -12.10 20.90
N ARG A 394 -17.31 -11.88 21.87
CA ARG A 394 -16.88 -12.92 22.82
C ARG A 394 -17.99 -13.29 23.82
N GLU A 395 -18.80 -12.33 24.25
CA GLU A 395 -19.95 -12.60 25.12
C GLU A 395 -21.05 -13.37 24.38
N GLU A 396 -21.36 -12.97 23.16
CA GLU A 396 -22.37 -13.63 22.33
C GLU A 396 -21.97 -15.08 22.01
N ILE A 397 -20.72 -15.33 21.61
CA ILE A 397 -20.28 -16.67 21.24
C ILE A 397 -20.29 -17.65 22.43
N LYS A 398 -20.12 -17.16 23.67
CA LYS A 398 -20.23 -17.98 24.88
C LYS A 398 -21.66 -18.44 25.15
N LYS A 399 -22.66 -17.64 24.74
CA LYS A 399 -24.08 -17.94 24.95
C LYS A 399 -24.62 -18.97 23.96
N ILE A 400 -23.97 -19.16 22.82
CA ILE A 400 -24.38 -20.15 21.83
C ILE A 400 -24.04 -21.56 22.34
N GLN A 401 -25.08 -22.32 22.68
CA GLN A 401 -25.00 -23.74 23.02
C GLN A 401 -25.58 -24.56 21.87
N LEU A 402 -24.79 -25.50 21.34
CA LEU A 402 -25.29 -26.46 20.38
C LEU A 402 -26.05 -27.56 21.14
N ILE A 403 -27.38 -27.57 21.03
CA ILE A 403 -28.19 -28.66 21.57
C ILE A 403 -27.89 -29.92 20.74
N PHE A 404 -27.16 -30.87 21.30
CA PHE A 404 -26.96 -32.19 20.72
C PHE A 404 -28.27 -32.96 20.84
N VAL A 405 -29.03 -33.04 19.75
CA VAL A 405 -30.07 -34.07 19.65
C VAL A 405 -29.33 -35.38 19.38
N HIS A 406 -29.02 -36.12 20.46
CA HIS A 406 -28.76 -37.54 20.33
C HIS A 406 -30.05 -38.17 19.82
N ILE A 407 -30.15 -38.35 18.50
CA ILE A 407 -31.07 -39.36 17.99
C ILE A 407 -30.45 -40.68 18.41
N LYS A 408 -30.87 -41.19 19.58
CA LYS A 408 -30.77 -42.62 19.85
C LYS A 408 -31.38 -43.31 18.64
N LYS A 409 -30.54 -44.00 17.86
CA LYS A 409 -31.03 -45.13 17.09
C LYS A 409 -31.50 -46.13 18.14
N ASP A 410 -32.79 -46.13 18.40
CA ASP A 410 -33.43 -47.25 19.04
C ASP A 410 -33.43 -48.41 18.03
N GLU A 411 -33.00 -49.56 18.56
CA GLU A 411 -32.95 -50.93 18.01
C GLU A 411 -31.74 -51.33 17.13
#